data_AF-A0A7W5A2W2-F1
#
_entry.id   AF-A0A7W5A2W2-F1
#
_cell.length_a   1.000
_cell.length_b   1.000
_cell.length_c   1.000
_cell.angle_alpha   90.00
_cell.angle_beta   90.00
_cell.angle_gamma   90.00
#
_symmetry.space_group_name_H-M   'P 1'
#
loop_
_entity.id
_entity.type
_entity.pdbx_description
1 polymer ?
#
loop_
_entity_poly.entity_id
_entity_poly.type
_entity_poly.pdbx_seq_one_letter_code
_entity_poly.pdbx_strand_id
1 'polypeptide(L)'
;MATTTVLQDELRRKHDELSGRLAHARSIIARPEQTRRGCPPIDQFNAGTSRYLHAVDEALLPAVSANCEGGDGLVHDYLPTARHLEVLVFHVKAHEYGSTWETTHSWSTLWDEVEKALDAQEEKEDEMVVHLEEEASDDVLLLVAERIMAAERRAPSRPHPRLPHTGLSGKVVRRLARPVDAVCDALENRSVGGPKPLPHKKPGLIWQYLLGDPRFPDDPANQTRHNEPGDR
;
A
#
# COMPACT_ATOMS: atom_id res chain seq x y z
N MET A 1 -28.87 -6.19 16.13
CA MET A 1 -29.78 -5.47 15.19
C MET A 1 -29.25 -4.10 14.75
N ALA A 2 -28.65 -3.27 15.61
CA ALA A 2 -28.06 -1.98 15.20
C ALA A 2 -26.54 -2.02 14.89
N THR A 3 -25.90 -3.15 15.18
CA THR A 3 -24.45 -3.38 15.12
C THR A 3 -24.00 -4.07 13.84
N THR A 4 -24.86 -4.93 13.28
CA THR A 4 -24.67 -5.65 12.01
C THR A 4 -24.42 -4.67 10.85
N THR A 5 -25.16 -3.56 10.80
CA THR A 5 -25.01 -2.52 9.76
C THR A 5 -23.64 -1.83 9.76
N VAL A 6 -22.90 -1.86 10.88
CA VAL A 6 -21.66 -1.07 11.02
C VAL A 6 -20.54 -1.59 10.11
N LEU A 7 -20.38 -2.90 9.99
CA LEU A 7 -19.34 -3.48 9.13
C LEU A 7 -19.65 -3.22 7.66
N GLN A 8 -20.87 -3.52 7.23
CA GLN A 8 -21.31 -3.32 5.86
C GLN A 8 -21.25 -1.83 5.44
N ASP A 9 -21.71 -0.92 6.31
CA ASP A 9 -21.63 0.53 6.06
C ASP A 9 -20.17 1.01 5.95
N GLU A 10 -19.25 0.43 6.74
CA GLU A 10 -17.83 0.77 6.67
C GLU A 10 -17.20 0.32 5.35
N LEU A 11 -17.44 -0.93 4.92
CA LEU A 11 -16.91 -1.43 3.65
C LEU A 11 -17.47 -0.65 2.47
N ARG A 12 -18.78 -0.39 2.45
CA ARG A 12 -19.42 0.39 1.40
C ARG A 12 -18.84 1.80 1.32
N ARG A 13 -18.67 2.46 2.46
CA ARG A 13 -18.01 3.78 2.51
C ARG A 13 -16.59 3.73 1.95
N LYS A 14 -15.87 2.63 2.15
CA LYS A 14 -14.52 2.43 1.61
C LYS A 14 -14.52 2.23 0.11
N HIS A 15 -15.44 1.43 -0.42
CA HIS A 15 -15.62 1.29 -1.87
C HIS A 15 -15.99 2.61 -2.52
N ASP A 16 -16.92 3.37 -1.95
CA ASP A 16 -17.27 4.72 -2.42
C ASP A 16 -16.04 5.66 -2.41
N GLU A 17 -15.21 5.61 -1.36
CA GLU A 17 -13.97 6.38 -1.24
C GLU A 17 -12.95 6.00 -2.33
N LEU A 18 -12.75 4.71 -2.58
CA LEU A 18 -11.82 4.19 -3.58
C LEU A 18 -12.30 4.48 -5.01
N SER A 19 -13.58 4.28 -5.30
CA SER A 19 -14.21 4.61 -6.58
C SER A 19 -14.15 6.11 -6.89
N GLY A 20 -14.37 6.96 -5.88
CA GLY A 20 -14.16 8.41 -6.01
C GLY A 20 -12.71 8.78 -6.32
N ARG A 21 -11.74 8.12 -5.67
CA ARG A 21 -10.30 8.31 -5.97
C ARG A 21 -9.92 7.81 -7.36
N LEU A 22 -10.46 6.67 -7.78
CA LEU A 22 -10.27 6.12 -9.12
C LEU A 22 -10.77 7.10 -10.18
N ALA A 23 -12.01 7.59 -10.04
CA ALA A 23 -12.59 8.57 -10.96
C ALA A 23 -11.74 9.84 -11.03
N HIS A 24 -11.24 10.31 -9.89
CA HIS A 24 -10.34 11.46 -9.86
C HIS A 24 -9.01 11.17 -10.55
N ALA A 25 -8.37 10.03 -10.28
CA ALA A 25 -7.12 9.63 -10.91
C ALA A 25 -7.26 9.47 -12.44
N ARG A 26 -8.36 8.86 -12.91
CA ARG A 26 -8.69 8.69 -14.33
C ARG A 26 -8.90 10.02 -15.05
N SER A 27 -9.43 11.03 -14.36
CA SER A 27 -9.67 12.37 -14.95
C SER A 27 -8.38 13.13 -15.28
N ILE A 28 -7.24 12.70 -14.72
CA ILE A 28 -5.96 13.36 -14.93
C ILE A 28 -5.35 12.90 -16.24
N ILE A 29 -5.33 13.82 -17.20
CA ILE A 29 -4.58 13.67 -18.43
C ILE A 29 -3.09 13.82 -18.07
N ALA A 30 -2.37 12.70 -18.02
CA ALA A 30 -0.92 12.69 -17.86
C ALA A 30 -0.29 13.49 -19.02
N ARG A 31 0.24 14.68 -18.71
CA ARG A 31 1.01 15.43 -19.70
C ARG A 31 2.37 14.74 -19.87
N PRO A 32 2.87 14.52 -21.11
CA PRO A 32 4.16 13.87 -21.34
C PRO A 32 5.31 14.49 -20.53
N GLU A 33 5.22 15.80 -20.27
CA GLU A 33 6.17 16.62 -19.53
C GLU A 33 6.20 16.36 -18.01
N GLN A 34 5.18 15.69 -17.47
CA GLN A 34 4.98 15.43 -16.03
C GLN A 34 5.25 13.97 -15.62
N THR A 35 5.51 13.08 -16.57
CA THR A 35 5.73 11.61 -16.39
C THR A 35 6.89 11.20 -15.46
N ARG A 36 7.59 12.15 -14.84
CA ARG A 36 8.72 11.89 -13.93
C ARG A 36 8.58 12.49 -12.52
N ARG A 37 7.47 13.17 -12.21
CA ARG A 37 7.27 13.80 -10.88
C ARG A 37 6.29 13.04 -9.98
N GLY A 38 5.74 11.93 -10.45
CA GLY A 38 4.58 11.30 -9.81
C GLY A 38 3.31 12.13 -10.00
N CYS A 39 2.18 11.47 -9.96
CA CYS A 39 0.85 12.01 -10.07
C CYS A 39 0.17 11.77 -8.71
N PRO A 40 0.13 12.78 -7.83
CA PRO A 40 -0.34 12.59 -6.46
C PRO A 40 -1.71 11.90 -6.35
N PRO A 41 -2.68 12.11 -7.26
CA PRO A 41 -3.95 11.40 -7.19
C PRO A 41 -3.85 9.90 -7.57
N ILE A 42 -3.00 9.53 -8.53
CA ILE A 42 -2.74 8.11 -8.85
C ILE A 42 -2.04 7.44 -7.67
N ASP A 43 -1.05 8.11 -7.07
CA ASP A 43 -0.38 7.60 -5.88
C ASP A 43 -1.33 7.44 -4.69
N GLN A 44 -2.25 8.39 -4.49
CA GLN A 44 -3.26 8.33 -3.43
C GLN A 44 -4.24 7.18 -3.64
N PHE A 45 -4.68 6.96 -4.87
CA PHE A 45 -5.50 5.80 -5.23
C PHE A 45 -4.73 4.51 -4.94
N ASN A 46 -3.54 4.33 -5.50
CA ASN A 46 -2.72 3.13 -5.32
C ASN A 46 -2.43 2.83 -3.85
N ALA A 47 -2.08 3.86 -3.07
CA ALA A 47 -1.84 3.72 -1.64
C ALA A 47 -3.11 3.40 -0.87
N GLY A 48 -4.25 4.02 -1.21
CA GLY A 48 -5.55 3.73 -0.63
C GLY A 48 -5.95 2.27 -0.83
N THR A 49 -5.91 1.80 -2.08
CA THR A 49 -6.25 0.41 -2.44
C THR A 49 -5.33 -0.58 -1.75
N SER A 50 -4.01 -0.33 -1.73
CA SER A 50 -3.04 -1.21 -1.06
C SER A 50 -3.29 -1.31 0.45
N ARG A 51 -3.65 -0.20 1.09
CA ARG A 51 -3.97 -0.19 2.53
C ARG A 51 -5.26 -0.93 2.83
N TYR A 52 -6.27 -0.75 1.98
CA TYR A 52 -7.56 -1.40 2.13
C TYR A 52 -7.45 -2.93 1.99
N LEU A 53 -6.81 -3.40 0.92
CA LEU A 53 -6.52 -4.83 0.74
C LEU A 53 -5.78 -5.45 1.93
N HIS A 54 -4.79 -4.72 2.48
CA HIS A 54 -4.11 -5.16 3.69
C HIS A 54 -5.01 -5.21 4.93
N ALA A 55 -5.95 -4.28 5.05
CA ALA A 55 -6.89 -4.25 6.16
C ALA A 55 -7.87 -5.42 6.10
N VAL A 56 -8.36 -5.76 4.91
CA VAL A 56 -9.20 -6.93 4.64
C VAL A 56 -8.44 -8.21 5.00
N ASP A 57 -7.20 -8.35 4.55
CA ASP A 57 -6.30 -9.45 4.91
C ASP A 57 -6.09 -9.61 6.44
N GLU A 58 -5.92 -8.52 7.17
CA GLU A 58 -5.61 -8.54 8.61
C GLU A 58 -6.84 -8.77 9.50
N ALA A 59 -8.02 -8.39 9.01
CA ALA A 59 -9.24 -8.32 9.82
C ALA A 59 -10.36 -9.23 9.30
N LEU A 60 -10.78 -9.08 8.04
CA LEU A 60 -11.96 -9.77 7.51
C LEU A 60 -11.67 -11.25 7.24
N LEU A 61 -10.62 -11.58 6.48
CA LEU A 61 -10.34 -12.97 6.09
C LEU A 61 -10.18 -13.92 7.30
N PRO A 62 -9.43 -13.55 8.36
CA PRO A 62 -9.33 -14.40 9.55
C PRO A 62 -10.64 -14.52 10.31
N ALA A 63 -11.52 -13.52 10.26
CA ALA A 63 -12.82 -13.58 10.93
C ALA A 63 -13.79 -14.51 10.20
N VAL A 64 -13.84 -14.44 8.87
CA VAL A 64 -14.63 -15.35 8.03
C VAL A 64 -14.17 -16.79 8.21
N SER A 65 -12.86 -17.05 8.09
CA SER A 65 -12.27 -18.39 8.30
C SER A 65 -12.58 -18.97 9.69
N ALA A 66 -12.64 -18.13 10.73
CA ALA A 66 -12.82 -18.60 12.10
C ALA A 66 -14.29 -18.73 12.55
N ASN A 67 -15.23 -18.01 11.93
CA ASN A 67 -16.61 -17.90 12.42
C ASN A 67 -17.67 -18.41 11.44
N CYS A 68 -17.33 -18.66 10.17
CA CYS A 68 -18.26 -19.19 9.17
C CYS A 68 -17.97 -20.66 8.85
N GLU A 69 -19.02 -21.47 8.71
CA GLU A 69 -18.94 -22.82 8.18
C GLU A 69 -18.46 -22.76 6.72
N GLY A 70 -17.34 -23.44 6.43
CA GLY A 70 -16.73 -23.35 5.10
C GLY A 70 -16.02 -22.01 4.81
N GLY A 71 -15.78 -21.17 5.82
CA GLY A 71 -15.15 -19.85 5.66
C GLY A 71 -13.78 -19.87 4.94
N ASP A 72 -13.00 -20.95 5.08
CA ASP A 72 -11.75 -21.13 4.32
C ASP A 72 -11.98 -21.19 2.80
N GLY A 73 -13.11 -21.74 2.35
CA GLY A 73 -13.51 -21.76 0.93
C GLY A 73 -13.84 -20.36 0.42
N LEU A 74 -14.62 -19.59 1.18
CA LEU A 74 -14.94 -18.21 0.84
C LEU A 74 -13.68 -17.35 0.73
N VAL A 75 -12.75 -17.49 1.68
CA VAL A 75 -11.45 -16.81 1.63
C VAL A 75 -10.64 -17.27 0.42
N HIS A 76 -10.60 -18.57 0.12
CA HIS A 76 -9.90 -19.09 -1.04
C HIS A 76 -10.41 -18.49 -2.36
N ASP A 77 -11.73 -18.33 -2.49
CA ASP A 77 -12.36 -17.78 -3.68
C ASP A 77 -12.18 -16.25 -3.82
N TYR A 78 -12.00 -15.54 -2.71
CA TYR A 78 -11.69 -14.10 -2.69
C TYR A 78 -10.25 -13.78 -3.14
N LEU A 79 -9.28 -14.59 -2.73
CA LEU A 79 -7.84 -14.30 -2.92
C LEU A 79 -7.43 -14.05 -4.40
N PRO A 80 -7.92 -14.79 -5.40
CA PRO A 80 -7.66 -14.50 -6.80
C PRO A 80 -8.10 -13.09 -7.23
N THR A 81 -9.27 -12.64 -6.76
CA THR A 81 -9.83 -11.32 -7.06
C THR A 81 -8.96 -10.21 -6.48
N ALA A 82 -8.62 -10.31 -5.20
CA ALA A 82 -7.73 -9.35 -4.54
C ALA A 82 -6.35 -9.27 -5.24
N ARG A 83 -5.78 -10.43 -5.58
CA ARG A 83 -4.50 -10.50 -6.30
C ARG A 83 -4.57 -9.87 -7.69
N HIS A 84 -5.69 -10.06 -8.39
CA HIS A 84 -5.88 -9.45 -9.71
C HIS A 84 -5.86 -7.92 -9.61
N LEU A 85 -6.57 -7.34 -8.63
CA LEU A 85 -6.54 -5.90 -8.40
C LEU A 85 -5.13 -5.40 -8.03
N GLU A 86 -4.40 -6.10 -7.15
CA GLU A 86 -3.02 -5.72 -6.80
C GLU A 86 -2.10 -5.64 -8.03
N VAL A 87 -2.25 -6.58 -8.96
CA VAL A 87 -1.49 -6.61 -10.21
C VAL A 87 -1.86 -5.41 -11.09
N LEU A 88 -3.15 -5.10 -11.23
CA LEU A 88 -3.60 -3.94 -12.01
C LEU A 88 -3.13 -2.61 -11.41
N VAL A 89 -3.21 -2.44 -10.09
CA VAL A 89 -2.69 -1.26 -9.38
C VAL A 89 -1.17 -1.12 -9.55
N PHE A 90 -0.45 -2.25 -9.59
CA PHE A 90 0.97 -2.25 -9.94
C PHE A 90 1.23 -1.79 -11.38
N HIS A 91 0.41 -2.22 -12.34
CA HIS A 91 0.49 -1.77 -13.73
C HIS A 91 0.17 -0.28 -13.88
N VAL A 92 -0.85 0.22 -13.17
CA VAL A 92 -1.16 1.66 -13.11
C VAL A 92 0.07 2.46 -12.71
N LYS A 93 0.76 2.02 -11.66
CA LYS A 93 2.02 2.65 -11.24
C LYS A 93 3.11 2.49 -12.31
N ALA A 94 3.29 1.32 -12.90
CA ALA A 94 4.32 1.11 -13.92
C ALA A 94 4.12 2.01 -15.17
N HIS A 95 2.88 2.18 -15.62
CA HIS A 95 2.53 3.05 -16.73
C HIS A 95 2.72 4.53 -16.39
N GLU A 96 2.41 4.96 -15.15
CA GLU A 96 2.63 6.33 -14.68
C GLU A 96 4.10 6.75 -14.77
N TYR A 97 5.03 5.87 -14.38
CA TYR A 97 6.48 6.14 -14.40
C TYR A 97 7.13 5.85 -15.76
N GLY A 98 6.33 5.63 -16.81
CA GLY A 98 6.80 5.48 -18.18
C GLY A 98 7.57 4.18 -18.43
N SER A 99 7.19 3.08 -17.77
CA SER A 99 7.80 1.78 -18.06
C SER A 99 7.59 1.43 -19.55
N THR A 100 8.66 1.00 -20.22
CA THR A 100 8.66 0.66 -21.65
C THR A 100 7.86 -0.61 -21.98
N TRP A 101 7.28 -1.27 -20.97
CA TRP A 101 6.60 -2.56 -21.08
C TRP A 101 5.14 -2.45 -21.57
N GLU A 102 4.54 -1.25 -21.57
CA GLU A 102 3.11 -1.08 -21.90
C GLU A 102 2.89 -0.37 -23.23
N THR A 103 3.47 -0.90 -24.30
CA THR A 103 3.16 -0.47 -25.68
C THR A 103 1.92 -1.16 -26.26
N THR A 104 1.36 -2.16 -25.57
CA THR A 104 0.22 -2.96 -26.05
C THR A 104 -1.10 -2.68 -25.34
N HIS A 105 -1.09 -2.09 -24.14
CA HIS A 105 -2.32 -1.78 -23.39
C HIS A 105 -2.56 -0.28 -23.37
N SER A 106 -3.78 0.12 -23.78
CA SER A 106 -4.15 1.52 -23.71
C SER A 106 -4.40 1.93 -22.26
N TRP A 107 -3.99 3.14 -21.89
CA TRP A 107 -4.21 3.68 -20.54
C TRP A 107 -5.69 3.66 -20.13
N SER A 108 -6.61 3.89 -21.07
CA SER A 108 -8.05 3.78 -20.84
C SER A 108 -8.49 2.36 -20.50
N THR A 109 -7.95 1.36 -21.21
CA THR A 109 -8.28 -0.05 -20.97
C THR A 109 -7.83 -0.48 -19.58
N LEU A 110 -6.64 -0.07 -19.16
CA LEU A 110 -6.12 -0.39 -17.82
C LEU A 110 -7.01 0.20 -16.72
N TRP A 111 -7.51 1.43 -16.87
CA TRP A 111 -8.45 1.99 -15.91
C TRP A 111 -9.80 1.25 -15.88
N ASP A 112 -10.33 0.86 -17.04
CA ASP A 112 -11.57 0.06 -17.10
C ASP A 112 -11.40 -1.32 -16.46
N GLU A 113 -10.20 -1.92 -16.55
CA GLU A 113 -9.87 -3.18 -15.88
C GLU A 113 -9.76 -3.01 -14.36
N VAL A 114 -9.16 -1.92 -13.89
CA VAL A 114 -9.08 -1.58 -12.46
C VAL A 114 -10.47 -1.37 -11.86
N GLU A 115 -11.35 -0.65 -12.56
CA GLU A 115 -12.75 -0.43 -12.15
C GLU A 115 -13.48 -1.76 -11.97
N LYS A 116 -13.44 -2.64 -12.98
CA LYS A 116 -14.05 -3.98 -12.91
C LYS A 116 -13.47 -4.84 -11.79
N ALA A 117 -12.17 -4.73 -11.53
CA ALA A 117 -11.52 -5.50 -10.47
C ALA A 117 -11.90 -4.99 -9.07
N LEU A 118 -12.17 -3.68 -8.91
CA LEU A 118 -12.74 -3.13 -7.67
C LEU A 118 -14.17 -3.61 -7.47
N ASP A 119 -15.03 -3.55 -8.49
CA ASP A 119 -16.41 -4.02 -8.41
C ASP A 119 -16.45 -5.52 -8.03
N ALA A 120 -15.62 -6.34 -8.68
CA ALA A 120 -15.53 -7.77 -8.37
C ALA A 120 -15.01 -8.04 -6.95
N GLN A 121 -14.14 -7.16 -6.42
CA GLN A 121 -13.68 -7.27 -5.03
C GLN A 121 -14.81 -6.92 -4.06
N GLU A 122 -15.55 -5.84 -4.31
CA GLU A 122 -16.73 -5.44 -3.51
C GLU A 122 -17.75 -6.57 -3.45
N GLU A 123 -18.12 -7.16 -4.58
CA GLU A 123 -19.06 -8.29 -4.63
C GLU A 123 -18.61 -9.47 -3.77
N LYS A 124 -17.31 -9.79 -3.75
CA LYS A 124 -16.77 -10.89 -2.94
C LYS A 124 -16.66 -10.55 -1.46
N GLU A 125 -16.42 -9.29 -1.12
CA GLU A 125 -16.43 -8.83 0.26
C GLU A 125 -17.85 -8.82 0.83
N ASP A 126 -18.83 -8.40 0.05
CA ASP A 126 -20.24 -8.46 0.40
C ASP A 126 -20.69 -9.91 0.64
N GLU A 127 -20.32 -10.84 -0.24
CA GLU A 127 -20.58 -12.28 -0.04
C GLU A 127 -20.03 -12.76 1.31
N MET A 128 -18.76 -12.46 1.60
CA MET A 128 -18.12 -12.82 2.88
C MET A 128 -18.79 -12.17 4.09
N VAL A 129 -19.20 -10.91 3.99
CA VAL A 129 -19.87 -10.21 5.08
C VAL A 129 -21.25 -10.79 5.34
N VAL A 130 -22.03 -11.10 4.30
CA VAL A 130 -23.34 -11.74 4.46
C VAL A 130 -23.22 -13.07 5.23
N HIS A 131 -22.26 -13.92 4.85
CA HIS A 131 -22.00 -15.16 5.59
C HIS A 131 -21.55 -14.90 7.04
N LEU A 132 -20.74 -13.88 7.27
CA LEU A 132 -20.27 -13.53 8.61
C LEU A 132 -21.41 -12.97 9.48
N GLU A 133 -22.35 -12.22 8.91
CA GLU A 133 -23.52 -11.69 9.60
C GLU A 133 -24.53 -12.78 9.99
N GLU A 134 -24.66 -13.82 9.16
CA GLU A 134 -25.56 -14.95 9.42
C GLU A 134 -25.04 -15.86 10.55
N GLU A 135 -23.73 -16.00 10.68
CA GLU A 135 -23.11 -17.04 11.54
C GLU A 135 -22.38 -16.49 12.77
N ALA A 136 -21.85 -15.26 12.72
CA ALA A 136 -21.11 -14.66 13.82
C ALA A 136 -22.00 -13.81 14.73
N SER A 137 -21.50 -13.52 15.94
CA SER A 137 -22.18 -12.59 16.85
C SER A 137 -21.95 -11.12 16.45
N ASP A 138 -22.89 -10.25 16.85
CA ASP A 138 -22.77 -8.79 16.67
C ASP A 138 -21.45 -8.22 17.24
N ASP A 139 -20.92 -8.80 18.33
CA ASP A 139 -19.62 -8.40 18.92
C ASP A 139 -18.44 -8.71 17.99
N VAL A 140 -18.50 -9.82 17.25
CA VAL A 140 -17.48 -10.18 16.26
C VAL A 140 -17.52 -9.19 15.10
N LEU A 141 -18.71 -8.85 14.59
CA LEU A 141 -18.88 -7.88 13.50
C LEU A 141 -18.31 -6.50 13.86
N LEU A 142 -18.61 -6.02 15.07
CA LEU A 142 -18.08 -4.76 15.58
C LEU A 142 -16.54 -4.81 15.69
N LEU A 143 -16.00 -5.90 16.24
CA LEU A 143 -14.56 -6.10 16.35
C LEU A 143 -13.86 -6.13 14.99
N VAL A 144 -14.48 -6.75 13.98
CA VAL A 144 -13.95 -6.77 12.61
C VAL A 144 -13.91 -5.36 12.03
N ALA A 145 -15.00 -4.60 12.13
CA ALA A 145 -15.05 -3.21 11.66
C ALA A 145 -13.96 -2.35 12.33
N GLU A 146 -13.79 -2.47 13.65
CA GLU A 146 -12.73 -1.80 14.39
C GLU A 146 -11.33 -2.20 13.91
N ARG A 147 -11.12 -3.48 13.63
CA ARG A 147 -9.84 -4.01 13.15
C ARG A 147 -9.52 -3.55 11.74
N ILE A 148 -10.49 -3.47 10.84
CA ILE A 148 -10.30 -2.91 9.49
C ILE A 148 -9.83 -1.46 9.61
N MET A 149 -10.58 -0.63 10.34
CA MET A 149 -10.20 0.77 10.56
C MET A 149 -8.81 0.92 11.20
N ALA A 150 -8.45 0.04 12.12
CA ALA A 150 -7.15 0.08 12.79
C ALA A 150 -6.01 -0.44 11.90
N ALA A 151 -6.26 -1.41 11.03
CA ALA A 151 -5.30 -1.97 10.10
C ALA A 151 -4.99 -0.97 8.98
N GLU A 152 -5.99 -0.29 8.42
CA GLU A 152 -5.79 0.75 7.41
C GLU A 152 -4.84 1.86 7.88
N ARG A 153 -4.99 2.31 9.14
CA ARG A 153 -4.11 3.32 9.75
C ARG A 153 -2.66 2.87 9.87
N ARG A 154 -2.40 1.56 9.89
CA ARG A 154 -1.08 0.94 10.08
C ARG A 154 -0.51 0.32 8.79
N ALA A 155 -1.32 0.26 7.74
CA ALA A 155 -1.02 -0.50 6.54
C ALA A 155 0.06 0.18 5.65
N PRO A 156 0.91 -0.63 4.99
CA PRO A 156 1.90 -0.11 4.04
C PRO A 156 1.22 0.55 2.84
N SER A 157 1.89 1.55 2.25
CA SER A 157 1.32 2.38 1.19
C SER A 157 1.62 1.89 -0.24
N ARG A 158 2.34 0.76 -0.39
CA ARG A 158 2.77 0.25 -1.70
C ARG A 158 2.14 -1.11 -2.03
N PRO A 159 1.68 -1.32 -3.28
CA PRO A 159 1.23 -2.61 -3.77
C PRO A 159 2.44 -3.52 -3.88
N HIS A 160 2.31 -4.75 -3.38
CA HIS A 160 3.41 -5.72 -3.35
C HIS A 160 2.93 -7.04 -3.97
N PRO A 161 2.84 -7.14 -5.31
CA PRO A 161 2.23 -8.27 -6.02
C PRO A 161 2.91 -9.64 -5.82
N ARG A 162 3.99 -9.68 -5.03
CA ARG A 162 4.83 -10.86 -4.79
C ARG A 162 4.86 -11.31 -3.33
N LEU A 163 4.07 -10.72 -2.42
CA LEU A 163 3.98 -11.31 -1.08
C LEU A 163 2.96 -12.45 -1.08
N PRO A 164 3.29 -13.59 -0.45
CA PRO A 164 2.36 -14.69 -0.32
C PRO A 164 1.20 -14.28 0.59
N HIS A 165 0.00 -14.36 0.04
CA HIS A 165 -1.25 -14.34 0.78
C HIS A 165 -1.42 -15.72 1.41
N THR A 166 -1.37 -15.77 2.75
CA THR A 166 -1.54 -16.91 3.69
C THR A 166 -0.46 -18.02 3.82
N GLY A 167 -0.25 -18.42 5.10
CA GLY A 167 0.74 -19.41 5.60
C GLY A 167 1.59 -18.86 6.78
N LEU A 168 2.00 -19.69 7.75
CA LEU A 168 2.85 -19.30 8.91
C LEU A 168 4.17 -18.61 8.51
N SER A 169 4.61 -18.81 7.26
CA SER A 169 5.74 -18.12 6.61
C SER A 169 5.43 -16.67 6.18
N GLY A 170 4.17 -16.30 5.91
CA GLY A 170 3.75 -14.94 5.51
C GLY A 170 3.87 -13.90 6.62
N LYS A 171 3.70 -14.32 7.89
CA LYS A 171 3.89 -13.44 9.07
C LYS A 171 5.35 -13.01 9.26
N VAL A 172 6.32 -13.80 8.82
CA VAL A 172 7.76 -13.50 8.95
C VAL A 172 8.25 -12.62 7.80
N VAL A 173 7.73 -12.82 6.59
CA VAL A 173 8.11 -12.01 5.41
C VAL A 173 7.53 -10.58 5.48
N ARG A 174 6.29 -10.37 5.97
CA ARG A 174 5.73 -9.00 6.13
C ARG A 174 6.42 -8.17 7.23
N ARG A 175 7.06 -8.80 8.23
CA ARG A 175 7.93 -8.08 9.21
C ARG A 175 9.22 -7.55 8.59
N LEU A 176 9.67 -8.11 7.46
CA LEU A 176 10.85 -7.64 6.72
C LEU A 176 10.51 -6.53 5.69
N ALA A 177 9.22 -6.22 5.45
CA ALA A 177 8.80 -5.19 4.50
C ALA A 177 8.81 -3.76 5.07
N ARG A 178 8.68 -3.59 6.40
CA ARG A 178 8.73 -2.28 7.08
C ARG A 178 10.04 -1.49 6.87
N PRO A 179 11.25 -2.09 6.85
CA PRO A 179 12.47 -1.34 6.58
C PRO A 179 12.63 -0.91 5.11
N VAL A 180 11.86 -1.47 4.17
CA VAL A 180 11.97 -1.16 2.72
C VAL A 180 11.18 0.11 2.37
N ASP A 181 9.89 0.16 2.73
CA ASP A 181 9.33 1.26 3.54
C ASP A 181 10.01 2.65 3.54
N ALA A 182 10.73 2.85 4.64
CA ALA A 182 11.49 4.05 4.98
C ALA A 182 12.70 4.34 4.07
N VAL A 183 13.26 3.31 3.41
CA VAL A 183 14.39 3.50 2.47
C VAL A 183 13.88 4.09 1.17
N CYS A 184 12.70 3.67 0.70
CA CYS A 184 12.09 4.23 -0.51
C CYS A 184 11.48 5.61 -0.27
N ASP A 185 10.90 5.89 0.90
CA ASP A 185 10.44 7.24 1.27
C ASP A 185 11.61 8.25 1.34
N ALA A 186 12.79 7.80 1.76
CA ALA A 186 14.02 8.60 1.75
C ALA A 186 14.58 8.81 0.32
N LEU A 187 14.35 7.87 -0.60
CA LEU A 187 14.77 7.96 -2.01
C LEU A 187 13.84 8.85 -2.85
N GLU A 188 12.55 8.93 -2.51
CA GLU A 188 11.54 9.72 -3.25
C GLU A 188 11.36 11.17 -2.72
N ASN A 189 12.12 11.56 -1.68
CA ASN A 189 12.13 12.90 -1.07
C ASN A 189 10.73 13.44 -0.73
N ARG A 190 9.83 12.58 -0.23
CA ARG A 190 8.53 13.00 0.32
C ARG A 190 8.71 13.35 1.79
N SER A 191 8.56 14.62 2.13
CA SER A 191 8.48 15.08 3.52
C SER A 191 7.16 14.62 4.15
N VAL A 192 7.11 13.40 4.68
CA VAL A 192 6.05 12.97 5.59
C VAL A 192 6.23 13.78 6.87
N GLY A 193 5.29 14.67 7.18
CA GLY A 193 5.25 15.50 8.39
C GLY A 193 4.98 14.70 9.66
N GLY A 194 5.75 13.65 9.91
CA GLY A 194 5.79 12.91 11.16
C GLY A 194 6.90 13.41 12.09
N PRO A 195 6.85 13.07 13.39
CA PRO A 195 7.88 13.47 14.35
C PRO A 195 9.26 12.97 13.91
N LYS A 196 10.25 13.87 13.99
CA LYS A 196 11.63 13.66 13.53
C LYS A 196 12.20 12.35 14.10
N PRO A 197 12.57 11.37 13.26
CA PRO A 197 13.21 10.16 13.73
C PRO A 197 14.50 10.48 14.49
N LEU A 198 14.75 9.75 15.58
CA LEU A 198 16.00 9.85 16.32
C LEU A 198 17.17 9.50 15.38
N PRO A 199 18.34 10.17 15.51
CA PRO A 199 19.46 9.95 14.60
C PRO A 199 19.97 8.51 14.70
N HIS A 200 19.86 7.76 13.60
CA HIS A 200 20.43 6.42 13.49
C HIS A 200 21.97 6.48 13.39
N LYS A 201 22.64 5.42 13.88
CA LYS A 201 24.09 5.24 13.78
C LYS A 201 24.53 5.25 12.31
N LYS A 202 25.71 5.82 12.04
CA LYS A 202 26.26 6.01 10.68
C LYS A 202 26.29 4.68 9.91
N PRO A 203 25.75 4.62 8.67
CA PRO A 203 25.76 3.41 7.86
C PRO A 203 27.20 3.05 7.44
N GLY A 204 27.53 1.76 7.50
CA GLY A 204 28.85 1.24 7.09
C GLY A 204 29.07 1.29 5.58
N LEU A 205 30.32 1.12 5.13
CA LEU A 205 30.77 1.26 3.74
C LEU A 205 29.94 0.47 2.72
N ILE A 206 29.55 -0.77 3.05
CA ILE A 206 28.71 -1.61 2.16
C ILE A 206 27.31 -0.99 1.98
N TRP A 207 26.75 -0.41 3.04
CA TRP A 207 25.45 0.25 2.99
C TRP A 207 25.51 1.59 2.24
N GLN A 208 26.62 2.33 2.33
CA GLN A 208 26.83 3.54 1.55
C GLN A 208 26.93 3.25 0.04
N TYR A 209 27.60 2.17 -0.32
CA TYR A 209 27.68 1.71 -1.72
C TYR A 209 26.30 1.30 -2.27
N LEU A 210 25.49 0.62 -1.45
CA LEU A 210 24.18 0.12 -1.86
C LEU A 210 23.10 1.22 -1.92
N LEU A 211 23.23 2.27 -1.09
CA LEU A 211 22.33 3.43 -1.07
C LEU A 211 22.74 4.53 -2.08
N GLY A 212 23.86 4.38 -2.78
CA GLY A 212 24.33 5.39 -3.73
C GLY A 212 24.71 6.74 -3.09
N ASP A 213 24.93 6.76 -1.78
CA ASP A 213 25.29 7.96 -1.00
C ASP A 213 26.68 7.74 -0.36
N PRO A 214 27.77 7.83 -1.17
CA PRO A 214 29.12 7.66 -0.66
C PRO A 214 29.51 8.88 0.17
N ARG A 215 29.55 8.70 1.49
CA ARG A 215 30.00 9.73 2.43
C ARG A 215 31.42 9.38 2.87
N PHE A 216 32.38 9.90 2.13
CA PHE A 216 33.78 9.77 2.50
C PHE A 216 34.03 10.56 3.79
N PRO A 217 34.78 10.00 4.76
CA PRO A 217 35.26 10.79 5.89
C PRO A 217 36.08 11.95 5.33
N ASP A 218 35.82 13.17 5.81
CA ASP A 218 36.66 14.32 5.49
C ASP A 218 38.11 13.96 5.78
N ASP A 219 38.93 14.07 4.74
CA ASP A 219 40.35 13.83 4.83
C ASP A 219 40.94 14.74 5.93
N PRO A 220 41.55 14.19 6.99
CA PRO A 220 42.20 15.02 8.01
C PRO A 220 43.34 15.87 7.40
N ALA A 221 43.72 15.65 6.14
CA ALA A 221 44.68 16.48 5.42
C ALA A 221 44.14 17.87 4.99
N ASN A 222 42.84 18.17 5.12
CA ASN A 222 42.30 19.50 4.73
C ASN A 222 41.98 20.45 5.91
N GLN A 223 42.27 20.05 7.15
CA GLN A 223 42.15 20.94 8.33
C GLN A 223 43.39 21.82 8.59
N THR A 224 44.43 21.73 7.76
CA THR A 224 45.64 22.57 7.87
C THR A 224 45.71 23.73 6.86
N ARG A 225 44.63 24.03 6.11
CA ARG A 225 44.59 25.17 5.18
C ARG A 225 43.51 26.20 5.47
N HIS A 226 43.25 26.49 6.74
CA HIS A 226 42.64 27.78 7.10
C HIS A 226 42.93 28.09 8.57
N ASN A 227 44.14 28.58 8.81
CA ASN A 227 44.48 29.43 9.96
C ASN A 227 45.88 30.01 9.69
N GLU A 228 45.94 31.17 9.04
CA GLU A 228 46.90 32.20 9.42
C GLU A 228 46.16 33.56 9.46
N PRO A 229 46.07 34.19 10.63
CA PRO A 229 45.87 35.63 10.76
C PRO A 229 47.23 36.32 10.74
N GLY A 230 47.42 37.35 9.93
CA GLY A 230 48.71 38.07 9.87
C GLY A 230 48.66 39.37 9.11
N ASP A 231 48.62 40.47 9.85
CA ASP A 231 48.89 41.85 9.44
C ASP A 231 50.11 41.99 8.50
N ARG A 232 49.93 42.71 7.38
CA ARG A 232 50.55 44.03 7.10
C ARG A 232 50.25 44.50 5.67
#